data_AF-A0A7Y5WZT9-F1
#
_entry.id   AF-A0A7Y5WZT9-F1
#
_cell.length_a   1.000
_cell.length_b   1.000
_cell.length_c   1.000
_cell.angle_alpha   90.00
_cell.angle_beta   90.00
_cell.angle_gamma   90.00
#
_symmetry.space_group_name_H-M   'P 1'
#
loop_
_entity.id
_entity.type
_entity.pdbx_description
1 polymer ?
#
loop_
_entity_poly.entity_id
_entity_poly.type
_entity_poly.pdbx_seq_one_letter_code
_entity_poly.pdbx_strand_id
1 'polypeptide(L)'
;MSGAAPVLVVDDDESARAFVSSVIERVGIPTQLAASGIEALELAAERRPAMVLLDVSMPGISGYETCHELRNRFGPSLPIVFLSGERVEPYDRAAGLLIGADDYLLKPVSQDELLARVRTLTARSEYEEIPLTPREREVIGLLADGLSGREIAEHLVIAPSTAAKHIEHAVGKLGVRSRTQAVVKAYRLRLI
;
A
#
# COMPACT_ATOMS: atom_id res chain seq x y z
N MET A 1 -4.72 20.27 -3.23
CA MET A 1 -3.89 19.56 -4.22
C MET A 1 -3.67 18.16 -3.69
N SER A 2 -4.34 17.13 -4.24
CA SER A 2 -4.17 15.75 -3.75
C SER A 2 -2.92 15.16 -4.40
N GLY A 3 -1.75 15.42 -3.83
CA GLY A 3 -0.50 14.76 -4.24
C GLY A 3 -0.49 13.29 -3.80
N ALA A 4 0.29 12.45 -4.49
CA ALA A 4 0.48 11.05 -4.12
C ALA A 4 0.91 10.92 -2.65
N ALA A 5 0.38 9.92 -1.93
CA ALA A 5 0.76 9.66 -0.55
C ALA A 5 2.27 9.35 -0.46
N PRO A 6 2.98 9.91 0.55
CA PRO A 6 4.42 9.76 0.62
C PRO A 6 4.82 8.40 1.20
N VAL A 7 6.06 7.99 0.93
CA VAL A 7 6.75 6.95 1.69
C VAL A 7 7.27 7.58 2.98
N LEU A 8 6.85 7.08 4.13
CA LEU A 8 7.36 7.52 5.43
C LEU A 8 8.68 6.80 5.73
N VAL A 9 9.77 7.54 5.83
CA VAL A 9 11.11 7.03 6.16
C VAL A 9 11.42 7.39 7.60
N VAL A 10 11.60 6.37 8.43
CA VAL A 10 11.79 6.49 9.88
C VAL A 10 13.14 5.91 10.26
N ASP A 11 14.02 6.75 10.76
CA ASP A 11 15.39 6.39 11.16
C ASP A 11 15.90 7.51 12.06
N ASP A 12 16.59 7.22 13.17
CA ASP A 12 17.17 8.27 14.02
C ASP A 12 18.45 8.86 13.42
N ASP A 13 19.15 8.11 12.56
CA ASP A 13 20.31 8.60 11.82
C ASP A 13 19.89 9.48 10.63
N GLU A 14 20.22 10.78 10.70
CA GLU A 14 19.90 11.76 9.67
C GLU A 14 20.49 11.42 8.30
N SER A 15 21.71 10.87 8.26
CA SER A 15 22.40 10.53 7.02
C SER A 15 21.75 9.32 6.34
N ALA A 16 21.38 8.29 7.12
CA ALA A 16 20.65 7.13 6.63
C ALA A 16 19.27 7.52 6.10
N ARG A 17 18.54 8.35 6.86
CA ARG A 17 17.22 8.87 6.47
C ARG A 17 17.29 9.68 5.17
N ALA A 18 18.26 10.58 5.06
CA ALA A 18 18.49 11.39 3.87
C ALA A 18 18.90 10.54 2.65
N PHE A 19 19.76 9.53 2.85
CA PHE A 19 20.16 8.61 1.79
C PHE A 19 18.95 7.86 1.23
N VAL A 20 18.16 7.20 2.08
CA VAL A 20 16.96 6.44 1.69
C VAL A 20 15.98 7.36 0.96
N SER A 21 15.72 8.55 1.49
CA SER A 21 14.87 9.55 0.84
C SER A 21 15.35 9.88 -0.58
N SER A 22 16.64 10.18 -0.73
CA SER A 22 17.22 10.58 -2.02
C SER A 22 17.08 9.49 -3.10
N VAL A 23 17.12 8.21 -2.71
CA VAL A 23 16.99 7.08 -3.64
C VAL A 23 15.54 6.98 -4.14
N ILE A 24 14.57 7.16 -3.25
CA ILE A 24 13.14 7.06 -3.54
C ILE A 24 12.65 8.27 -4.34
N GLU A 25 13.05 9.48 -3.96
CA GLU A 25 12.65 10.71 -4.66
C GLU A 25 13.22 10.78 -6.09
N ARG A 26 14.40 10.17 -6.33
CA ARG A 26 14.99 10.06 -7.68
C ARG A 26 14.09 9.32 -8.68
N VAL A 27 13.17 8.48 -8.21
CA VAL A 27 12.19 7.79 -9.06
C VAL A 27 10.79 8.45 -9.04
N GLY A 28 10.70 9.67 -8.50
CA GLY A 28 9.48 10.50 -8.50
C GLY A 28 8.46 10.14 -7.42
N ILE A 29 8.85 9.36 -6.41
CA ILE A 29 7.98 9.01 -5.28
C ILE A 29 8.25 9.98 -4.13
N PRO A 30 7.23 10.71 -3.63
CA PRO A 30 7.43 11.64 -2.53
C PRO A 30 7.74 10.90 -1.24
N THR A 31 8.57 11.50 -0.39
CA THR A 31 8.89 10.97 0.94
C THR A 31 8.47 11.94 2.04
N GLN A 32 8.32 11.39 3.23
CA GLN A 32 8.16 12.14 4.48
C GLN A 32 9.12 11.51 5.48
N LEU A 33 9.80 12.33 6.27
CA LEU A 33 10.89 11.86 7.15
C LEU A 33 10.46 11.96 8.60
N ALA A 34 10.81 10.97 9.40
CA ALA A 34 10.69 10.98 10.87
C ALA A 34 11.99 10.51 11.50
N ALA A 35 12.43 11.20 12.55
CA ALA A 35 13.64 10.88 13.32
C ALA A 35 13.36 9.96 14.51
N SER A 36 12.10 9.60 14.76
CA SER A 36 11.72 8.70 15.86
C SER A 36 10.40 7.99 15.56
N GLY A 37 10.13 6.91 16.29
CA GLY A 37 8.85 6.22 16.20
C GLY A 37 7.65 7.08 16.64
N ILE A 38 7.84 7.98 17.61
CA ILE A 38 6.76 8.88 18.07
C ILE A 38 6.38 9.84 16.94
N GLU A 39 7.38 10.50 16.35
CA GLU A 39 7.18 11.37 15.19
C GLU A 39 6.56 10.61 14.02
N ALA A 40 6.99 9.37 13.76
CA ALA A 40 6.40 8.54 12.72
C ALA A 40 4.91 8.29 12.93
N LEU A 41 4.48 8.03 14.17
CA LEU A 41 3.08 7.82 14.52
C LEU A 41 2.25 9.11 14.39
N GLU A 42 2.82 10.26 14.74
CA GLU A 42 2.19 11.57 14.57
C GLU A 42 1.99 11.90 13.08
N LEU A 43 3.07 11.83 12.29
CA LEU A 43 3.03 12.12 10.86
C LEU A 43 2.10 11.16 10.10
N ALA A 44 2.10 9.87 10.45
CA ALA A 44 1.19 8.90 9.83
C ALA A 44 -0.29 9.19 10.17
N ALA A 45 -0.57 9.75 11.35
CA ALA A 45 -1.92 10.15 11.74
C ALA A 45 -2.39 11.42 11.02
N GLU A 46 -1.48 12.37 10.78
CA GLU A 46 -1.78 13.58 9.98
C GLU A 46 -2.06 13.24 8.51
N ARG A 47 -1.26 12.32 7.95
CA ARG A 47 -1.41 11.85 6.57
C ARG A 47 -0.99 10.39 6.46
N ARG A 48 -1.96 9.51 6.20
CA ARG A 48 -1.70 8.09 5.94
C ARG A 48 -0.64 7.94 4.83
N PRO A 49 0.52 7.33 5.10
CA PRO A 49 1.56 7.14 4.10
C PRO A 49 1.21 5.98 3.16
N ALA A 50 1.84 5.96 1.98
CA ALA A 50 1.72 4.85 1.03
C ALA A 50 2.45 3.59 1.52
N MET A 51 3.50 3.76 2.32
CA MET A 51 4.22 2.71 3.03
C MET A 51 5.12 3.33 4.10
N VAL A 52 5.65 2.50 5.00
CA VAL A 52 6.64 2.89 6.00
C VAL A 52 7.93 2.09 5.82
N LEU A 53 9.05 2.79 5.76
CA LEU A 53 10.40 2.23 5.90
C LEU A 53 10.88 2.59 7.30
N LEU A 54 11.14 1.58 8.14
CA LEU A 54 11.28 1.75 9.58
C LEU A 54 12.58 1.14 10.08
N ASP A 55 13.44 1.95 10.69
CA ASP A 55 14.59 1.42 11.40
C ASP A 55 14.15 0.61 12.64
N VAL A 56 14.87 -0.48 12.90
CA VAL A 56 14.57 -1.37 14.04
C VAL A 56 15.16 -0.85 15.35
N SER A 57 16.38 -0.33 15.31
CA SER A 57 17.18 0.07 16.47
C SER A 57 17.14 1.59 16.67
N MET A 58 15.99 2.12 17.10
CA MET A 58 15.86 3.54 17.44
C MET A 58 15.85 3.76 18.98
N PRO A 59 16.41 4.88 19.47
CA PRO A 59 16.25 5.32 20.85
C PRO A 59 14.78 5.61 21.21
N GLY A 60 14.40 5.34 22.46
CA GLY A 60 13.04 5.54 22.94
C GLY A 60 12.14 4.36 22.60
N ILE A 61 11.16 4.56 21.72
CA ILE A 61 10.30 3.46 21.26
C ILE A 61 10.99 2.72 20.11
N SER A 62 11.03 1.39 20.21
CA SER A 62 11.70 0.57 19.19
C SER A 62 10.94 0.57 17.86
N GLY A 63 11.63 0.19 16.77
CA GLY A 63 10.96 -0.04 15.49
C GLY A 63 9.87 -1.12 15.58
N TYR A 64 10.08 -2.13 16.42
CA TYR A 64 9.07 -3.18 16.68
C TYR A 64 7.79 -2.65 17.32
N GLU A 65 7.89 -1.83 18.37
CA GLU A 65 6.72 -1.18 18.98
C GLU A 65 6.03 -0.23 17.99
N THR A 66 6.82 0.57 17.27
CA THR A 66 6.31 1.51 16.26
C THR A 66 5.52 0.76 15.18
N CYS A 67 6.05 -0.36 14.68
CA CYS A 67 5.37 -1.22 13.72
C CYS A 67 4.06 -1.78 14.27
N HIS A 68 4.06 -2.25 15.52
CA HIS A 68 2.85 -2.78 16.15
C HIS A 68 1.76 -1.71 16.25
N GLU A 69 2.10 -0.50 16.68
CA GLU A 69 1.18 0.64 16.77
C GLU A 69 0.64 1.06 15.39
N LEU A 70 1.51 1.17 14.38
CA LEU A 70 1.10 1.46 13.01
C LEU A 70 0.15 0.38 12.48
N ARG A 71 0.44 -0.89 12.74
CA ARG A 71 -0.41 -2.00 12.30
C ARG A 71 -1.79 -1.96 12.95
N ASN A 72 -1.85 -1.69 14.26
CA ASN A 72 -3.11 -1.54 14.99
C ASN A 72 -3.98 -0.39 14.45
N ARG A 73 -3.36 0.72 14.04
CA ARG A 73 -4.07 1.91 13.55
C ARG A 73 -4.52 1.80 12.10
N PHE A 74 -3.67 1.26 11.22
CA PHE A 74 -3.89 1.31 9.78
C PHE A 74 -4.32 -0.02 9.16
N GLY A 75 -4.29 -1.12 9.94
CA GLY A 75 -4.59 -2.46 9.46
C GLY A 75 -3.53 -2.97 8.47
N PRO A 76 -3.64 -4.22 7.97
CA PRO A 76 -2.61 -4.87 7.14
C PRO A 76 -2.31 -4.17 5.81
N SER A 77 -3.18 -3.27 5.35
CA SER A 77 -3.05 -2.59 4.06
C SER A 77 -1.99 -1.48 4.01
N LEU A 78 -1.46 -1.05 5.16
CA LEU A 78 -0.28 -0.17 5.19
C LEU A 78 0.99 -1.03 5.11
N PRO A 79 1.77 -0.98 4.02
CA PRO A 79 2.98 -1.76 3.94
C PRO A 79 4.05 -1.21 4.88
N ILE A 80 4.69 -2.08 5.66
CA ILE A 80 5.78 -1.71 6.59
C ILE A 80 6.98 -2.60 6.28
N VAL A 81 8.14 -1.99 6.04
CA VAL A 81 9.41 -2.70 5.81
C VAL A 81 10.43 -2.25 6.83
N PHE A 82 11.03 -3.21 7.52
CA PHE A 82 12.13 -2.91 8.44
C PHE A 82 13.44 -2.68 7.69
N LEU A 83 14.22 -1.72 8.18
CA LEU A 83 15.62 -1.52 7.84
C LEU A 83 16.44 -1.78 9.12
N SER A 84 17.51 -2.55 9.05
CA SER A 84 18.30 -2.85 10.25
C SER A 84 19.79 -3.00 9.95
N GLY A 85 20.63 -2.30 10.71
CA GLY A 85 22.08 -2.48 10.71
C GLY A 85 22.60 -3.35 11.85
N GLU A 86 21.84 -3.53 12.92
CA GLU A 86 22.29 -4.21 14.14
C GLU A 86 21.58 -5.55 14.39
N ARG A 87 20.27 -5.59 14.13
CA ARG A 87 19.44 -6.80 14.24
C ARG A 87 19.49 -7.54 12.91
N VAL A 88 20.53 -8.34 12.69
CA VAL A 88 20.85 -8.94 11.38
C VAL A 88 20.63 -10.46 11.33
N GLU A 89 20.35 -11.08 12.47
CA GLU A 89 20.26 -12.53 12.57
C GLU A 89 18.95 -13.07 11.98
N PRO A 90 18.91 -14.34 11.54
CA PRO A 90 17.69 -14.94 11.00
C PRO A 90 16.48 -14.86 11.94
N TYR A 91 16.70 -14.97 13.25
CA TYR A 91 15.64 -14.87 14.25
C TYR A 91 15.10 -13.45 14.40
N ASP A 92 15.93 -12.42 14.23
CA ASP A 92 15.48 -11.02 14.25
C ASP A 92 14.52 -10.76 13.09
N ARG A 93 14.90 -11.22 11.90
CA ARG A 93 14.08 -11.09 10.69
C ARG A 93 12.75 -11.82 10.85
N ALA A 94 12.77 -13.04 11.38
CA ALA A 94 11.57 -13.80 11.65
C ALA A 94 10.66 -13.10 12.67
N ALA A 95 11.24 -12.54 13.75
CA ALA A 95 10.50 -11.78 14.74
C ALA A 95 9.83 -10.54 14.13
N GLY A 96 10.55 -9.76 13.32
CA GLY A 96 10.01 -8.58 12.64
C GLY A 96 8.79 -8.90 11.76
N LEU A 97 8.84 -10.00 11.01
CA LEU A 97 7.72 -10.45 10.19
C LEU A 97 6.51 -10.90 11.04
N LEU A 98 6.75 -11.61 12.15
CA LEU A 98 5.69 -12.03 13.07
C LEU A 98 5.03 -10.85 13.80
N ILE A 99 5.76 -9.75 14.02
CA ILE A 99 5.24 -8.51 14.60
C ILE A 99 4.29 -7.78 13.64
N GLY A 100 4.45 -7.98 12.32
CA GLY A 100 3.53 -7.50 11.30
C GLY A 100 4.14 -6.66 10.19
N ALA A 101 5.49 -6.61 10.09
CA ALA A 101 6.15 -6.07 8.92
C ALA A 101 6.00 -7.00 7.71
N ASP A 102 5.91 -6.39 6.53
CA ASP A 102 5.77 -7.07 5.24
C ASP A 102 7.12 -7.55 4.67
N ASP A 103 8.21 -6.90 5.08
CA ASP A 103 9.57 -7.27 4.68
C ASP A 103 10.63 -6.74 5.65
N TYR A 104 11.87 -7.18 5.46
CA TYR A 104 13.03 -6.85 6.28
C TYR A 104 14.31 -6.77 5.44
N LEU A 105 14.93 -5.59 5.42
CA LEU A 105 16.18 -5.31 4.69
C LEU A 105 17.33 -5.00 5.66
N LEU A 106 18.52 -5.47 5.32
CA LEU A 106 19.73 -5.20 6.10
C LEU A 106 20.45 -3.95 5.58
N LYS A 107 21.00 -3.15 6.50
CA LYS A 107 21.89 -2.04 6.18
C LYS A 107 23.33 -2.57 6.01
N PRO A 108 24.12 -2.04 5.05
CA PRO A 108 23.75 -1.02 4.08
C PRO A 108 22.79 -1.58 3.01
N VAL A 109 21.67 -0.88 2.79
CA VAL A 109 20.65 -1.33 1.83
C VAL A 109 21.07 -1.01 0.40
N SER A 110 20.97 -1.98 -0.50
CA SER A 110 21.17 -1.76 -1.93
C SER A 110 20.07 -0.84 -2.48
N GLN A 111 20.43 0.13 -3.33
CA GLN A 111 19.45 1.02 -3.97
C GLN A 111 18.44 0.22 -4.80
N ASP A 112 18.90 -0.82 -5.50
CA ASP A 112 18.05 -1.66 -6.34
C ASP A 112 17.05 -2.48 -5.51
N GLU A 113 17.50 -3.03 -4.38
CA GLU A 113 16.63 -3.77 -3.46
C GLU A 113 15.57 -2.87 -2.84
N LEU A 114 15.99 -1.70 -2.34
CA LEU A 114 15.09 -0.69 -1.76
C LEU A 114 14.01 -0.30 -2.77
N LEU A 115 14.40 0.08 -4.00
CA LEU A 115 13.47 0.50 -5.03
C LEU A 115 12.54 -0.64 -5.47
N ALA A 116 13.03 -1.87 -5.54
CA ALA A 116 12.19 -3.03 -5.86
C ALA A 116 11.09 -3.25 -4.81
N ARG A 117 11.43 -3.13 -3.51
CA ARG A 117 10.44 -3.27 -2.43
C ARG A 117 9.45 -2.13 -2.40
N VAL A 118 9.93 -0.89 -2.48
CA VAL A 118 9.08 0.30 -2.53
C VAL A 118 8.04 0.18 -3.64
N ARG A 119 8.48 -0.08 -4.88
CA ARG A 119 7.56 -0.21 -6.04
C ARG A 119 6.56 -1.35 -5.90
N THR A 120 6.99 -2.48 -5.35
CA THR A 120 6.13 -3.67 -5.23
C THR A 120 5.04 -3.47 -4.17
N LEU A 121 5.41 -2.84 -3.04
CA LEU A 121 4.53 -2.71 -1.89
C LEU A 121 3.61 -1.49 -1.97
N THR A 122 4.08 -0.35 -2.50
CA THR A 122 3.18 0.80 -2.73
C THR A 122 2.10 0.47 -3.76
N ALA A 123 2.45 -0.24 -4.83
CA ALA A 123 1.46 -0.72 -5.79
C ALA A 123 0.38 -1.60 -5.13
N ARG A 124 0.75 -2.48 -4.17
CA ARG A 124 -0.24 -3.28 -3.41
C ARG A 124 -1.19 -2.43 -2.58
N SER A 125 -0.69 -1.38 -1.90
CA SER A 125 -1.53 -0.49 -1.11
C SER A 125 -2.54 0.31 -1.95
N GLU A 126 -2.15 0.72 -3.17
CA GLU A 126 -3.05 1.36 -4.14
C GLU A 126 -4.16 0.40 -4.63
N TYR A 127 -3.94 -0.92 -4.51
CA TYR A 127 -4.84 -1.96 -4.99
C TYR A 127 -5.86 -2.42 -3.92
N GLU A 128 -5.49 -2.38 -2.64
CA GLU A 128 -6.39 -2.76 -1.54
C GLU A 128 -7.40 -1.68 -1.14
N GLU A 129 -7.16 -0.41 -1.48
CA GLU A 129 -8.02 0.71 -1.08
C GLU A 129 -9.20 1.01 -2.02
N ILE A 130 -9.49 0.17 -3.03
CA ILE A 130 -10.72 0.36 -3.84
C ILE A 130 -11.85 -0.52 -3.26
N PRO A 131 -12.79 0.05 -2.48
CA PRO A 131 -13.81 -0.72 -1.78
C PRO A 131 -14.95 -1.05 -2.76
N LEU A 132 -14.67 -1.93 -3.72
CA LEU A 132 -15.74 -2.57 -4.48
C LEU A 132 -16.51 -3.48 -3.52
N THR A 133 -17.81 -3.26 -3.44
CA THR A 133 -18.74 -4.21 -2.85
C THR A 133 -18.66 -5.54 -3.59
N PRO A 134 -19.07 -6.67 -2.98
CA PRO A 134 -19.11 -7.96 -3.66
C PRO A 134 -19.83 -7.89 -5.00
N ARG A 135 -20.95 -7.15 -5.07
CA ARG A 135 -21.75 -7.00 -6.28
C ARG A 135 -21.05 -6.18 -7.36
N GLU A 136 -20.36 -5.10 -6.99
CA GLU A 136 -19.57 -4.31 -7.95
C GLU A 136 -18.40 -5.11 -8.52
N ARG A 137 -17.75 -5.94 -7.70
CA ARG A 137 -16.66 -6.83 -8.14
C ARG A 137 -17.17 -7.90 -9.11
N GLU A 138 -18.27 -8.55 -8.77
CA GLU A 138 -18.91 -9.58 -9.60
C GLU A 138 -19.31 -9.03 -10.97
N VAL A 139 -19.91 -7.84 -11.00
CA VAL A 139 -20.29 -7.15 -12.24
C VAL A 139 -19.07 -6.80 -13.10
N ILE A 140 -17.95 -6.39 -12.50
CA ILE A 140 -16.69 -6.12 -13.21
C ILE A 140 -16.10 -7.42 -13.80
N GLY A 141 -16.20 -8.54 -13.08
CA GLY A 141 -15.81 -9.86 -13.58
C GLY A 141 -16.61 -10.27 -14.82
N LEU A 142 -17.94 -10.17 -14.77
CA LEU A 142 -18.80 -10.50 -15.92
C LEU A 142 -18.56 -9.57 -17.13
N LEU A 143 -18.24 -8.30 -16.89
CA LEU A 143 -17.80 -7.41 -17.97
C LEU A 143 -16.48 -7.86 -18.61
N ALA A 144 -15.56 -8.41 -17.81
CA ALA A 144 -14.30 -8.96 -18.31
C ALA A 144 -14.52 -10.24 -19.15
N ASP A 145 -15.53 -11.03 -18.79
CA ASP A 145 -15.99 -12.19 -19.57
C ASP A 145 -16.75 -11.79 -20.86
N GLY A 146 -16.92 -10.49 -21.11
CA GLY A 146 -17.51 -9.95 -22.33
C GLY A 146 -19.02 -9.77 -22.30
N LEU A 147 -19.68 -9.95 -21.15
CA LEU A 147 -21.12 -9.78 -21.04
C LEU A 147 -21.52 -8.30 -21.13
N SER A 148 -22.63 -8.03 -21.81
CA SER A 148 -23.29 -6.73 -21.81
C SER A 148 -24.04 -6.48 -20.50
N GLY A 149 -24.37 -5.22 -20.21
CA GLY A 149 -25.14 -4.88 -19.00
C GLY A 149 -26.52 -5.58 -18.92
N ARG A 150 -27.11 -5.92 -20.08
CA ARG A 150 -28.38 -6.68 -20.13
C ARG A 150 -28.16 -8.15 -19.76
N GLU A 151 -27.12 -8.78 -20.32
CA GLU A 151 -26.75 -10.17 -20.02
C GLU A 151 -26.30 -10.30 -18.55
N ILE A 152 -25.60 -9.30 -18.01
CA ILE A 152 -25.25 -9.25 -16.58
C ILE A 152 -26.51 -9.20 -15.72
N ALA A 153 -27.51 -8.39 -16.08
CA ALA A 153 -28.77 -8.31 -15.36
C ALA A 153 -29.52 -9.65 -15.35
N GLU A 154 -29.54 -10.34 -16.50
CA GLU A 154 -30.12 -11.69 -16.63
C GLU A 154 -29.34 -12.72 -15.81
N HIS A 155 -28.01 -12.71 -15.89
CA HIS A 155 -27.12 -13.63 -15.16
C HIS A 155 -27.25 -13.48 -13.64
N LEU A 156 -27.36 -12.24 -13.16
CA LEU A 156 -27.48 -11.94 -11.73
C LEU A 156 -28.93 -11.93 -11.22
N VAL A 157 -29.91 -12.16 -12.10
CA VAL A 157 -31.35 -12.16 -11.79
C VAL A 157 -31.78 -10.85 -11.10
N ILE A 158 -31.44 -9.72 -11.71
CA ILE A 158 -31.76 -8.36 -11.23
C ILE A 158 -32.31 -7.49 -12.36
N ALA A 159 -32.91 -6.34 -11.99
CA ALA A 159 -33.38 -5.38 -12.98
C ALA A 159 -32.22 -4.79 -13.80
N PRO A 160 -32.39 -4.53 -15.12
CA PRO A 160 -31.36 -3.92 -15.96
C PRO A 160 -30.83 -2.59 -15.44
N SER A 161 -31.69 -1.78 -14.82
CA SER A 161 -31.31 -0.50 -14.20
C SER A 161 -30.43 -0.69 -12.96
N THR A 162 -30.62 -1.77 -12.21
CA THR A 162 -29.78 -2.12 -11.04
C THR A 162 -28.39 -2.57 -11.49
N ALA A 163 -28.31 -3.42 -12.52
CA ALA A 163 -27.03 -3.81 -13.12
C ALA A 163 -26.26 -2.58 -13.64
N ALA A 164 -26.95 -1.68 -14.35
CA ALA A 164 -26.35 -0.44 -14.83
C ALA A 164 -25.78 0.43 -13.70
N LYS A 165 -26.51 0.58 -12.57
CA LYS A 165 -26.01 1.30 -11.39
C LYS A 165 -24.78 0.64 -10.76
N HIS A 166 -24.76 -0.68 -10.63
CA HIS A 166 -23.58 -1.37 -10.11
C HIS A 166 -22.35 -1.19 -11.01
N ILE A 167 -22.53 -1.24 -12.35
CA ILE A 167 -21.46 -0.96 -13.31
C ILE A 167 -20.96 0.48 -13.12
N GLU A 168 -21.87 1.45 -13.07
CA GLU A 168 -21.54 2.88 -12.92
C GLU A 168 -20.77 3.13 -11.62
N HIS A 169 -21.25 2.60 -10.49
CA HIS A 169 -20.58 2.75 -9.20
C HIS A 169 -19.20 2.08 -9.19
N ALA A 170 -19.07 0.87 -9.76
CA ALA A 170 -17.80 0.17 -9.85
C ALA A 170 -16.77 0.95 -10.68
N VAL A 171 -17.18 1.44 -11.86
CA VAL A 171 -16.36 2.29 -12.75
C VAL A 171 -15.93 3.56 -12.02
N GLY A 172 -16.85 4.21 -11.30
CA GLY A 172 -16.58 5.41 -10.51
C GLY A 172 -15.59 5.16 -9.37
N LYS A 173 -15.77 4.09 -8.60
CA LYS A 173 -14.84 3.68 -7.52
C LYS A 173 -13.46 3.31 -8.04
N LEU A 174 -13.39 2.70 -9.23
CA LEU A 174 -12.12 2.43 -9.92
C LEU A 174 -11.47 3.71 -10.47
N GLY A 175 -12.12 4.87 -10.37
CA GLY A 175 -11.56 6.16 -10.79
C GLY A 175 -11.30 6.25 -12.30
N VAL A 176 -12.07 5.51 -13.10
CA VAL A 176 -11.96 5.49 -14.57
C VAL A 176 -13.27 5.95 -15.21
N ARG A 177 -13.25 6.22 -16.52
CA ARG A 177 -14.40 6.81 -17.24
C ARG A 177 -15.13 5.84 -18.17
N SER A 178 -14.64 4.61 -18.31
CA SER A 178 -15.26 3.60 -19.16
C SER A 178 -15.17 2.21 -18.57
N ARG A 179 -16.14 1.36 -18.91
CA ARG A 179 -16.17 -0.07 -18.56
C ARG A 179 -14.90 -0.81 -19.01
N THR A 180 -14.38 -0.51 -20.21
CA THR A 180 -13.16 -1.13 -20.72
C THR A 180 -11.94 -0.75 -19.87
N GLN A 181 -11.82 0.52 -19.50
CA GLN A 181 -10.76 0.97 -18.59
C GLN A 181 -10.93 0.34 -17.19
N ALA A 182 -12.17 0.14 -16.75
CA ALA A 182 -12.47 -0.48 -15.46
C ALA A 182 -12.02 -1.95 -15.43
N VAL A 183 -12.31 -2.73 -16.48
CA VAL A 183 -11.83 -4.11 -16.62
C VAL A 183 -10.30 -4.17 -16.65
N VAL A 184 -9.64 -3.35 -17.47
CA VAL A 184 -8.18 -3.30 -17.54
C VAL A 184 -7.55 -2.94 -16.19
N LYS A 185 -8.13 -1.95 -15.50
CA LYS A 185 -7.65 -1.55 -14.19
C LYS A 185 -7.90 -2.67 -13.16
N ALA A 186 -9.07 -3.29 -13.16
CA ALA A 186 -9.40 -4.39 -12.24
C ALA A 186 -8.42 -5.57 -12.35
N TYR A 187 -7.98 -5.96 -13.55
CA TYR A 187 -6.92 -6.96 -13.73
C TYR A 187 -5.57 -6.51 -13.16
N ARG A 188 -5.16 -5.25 -13.42
CA ARG A 188 -3.89 -4.70 -12.90
C ARG A 188 -3.87 -4.67 -11.37
N LEU A 189 -5.00 -4.29 -10.76
CA LEU A 189 -5.18 -4.24 -9.32
C LEU A 189 -5.48 -5.64 -8.71
N ARG A 190 -5.53 -6.71 -9.53
CA ARG A 190 -5.90 -8.08 -9.13
C ARG A 190 -7.23 -8.17 -8.37
N LEU A 191 -8.23 -7.39 -8.78
CA LEU A 191 -9.57 -7.43 -8.20
C LEU A 191 -10.44 -8.53 -8.81
N ILE A 192 -10.09 -8.98 -10.01
CA ILE A 192 -10.67 -10.08 -10.80
C ILE A 192 -9.54 -10.82 -11.54
#